data_AF-A0A817FCU8-F1
#
_entry.id   AF-A0A817FCU8-F1
#
_cell.length_a   1.000
_cell.length_b   1.000
_cell.length_c   1.000
_cell.angle_alpha   90.00
_cell.angle_beta   90.00
_cell.angle_gamma   90.00
#
_symmetry.space_group_name_H-M   'P 1'
#
loop_
_entity.id
_entity.type
_entity.pdbx_description
1 polymer ?
#
loop_
_entity_poly.entity_id
_entity_poly.type
_entity_poly.pdbx_seq_one_letter_code
_entity_poly.pdbx_strand_id
1 'polypeptide(L)'
;MPLGIYLDTPQGRKPATLPTHFSLRDFQSLIGKKVGNPEHYNYSLGGVIFRTWNEEAFNRQRSAIRDGVTLIIQYPPIISEKSSEDGPAWRQASVGLCLDGVCLNAKCKAFENKELKFDSNSIYPRYLSFDISPPIFISSTLLKLHVNVTHFYDLIYLLDGRFNQLQLLHVTTFSIQRSSLRTINNMENLPNLKYFLLYCKTDTVYYDELILPLLHRMLNLEKLHLCLKICGRKTFIHGNNLKINILNHMQKLNQFTFNIRSTIRLHNKISLLLSNEDIQNTFNDFQNNKIISCVDYFSEMERGQCHIYSYPYQLIYYHQITNNFSGGIFKYVREISLFDEQPFEHEFFFQIS
;
A
#
# COMPACT_ATOMS: atom_id res chain seq x y z
N MET A 1 -6.38 -47.57 -13.41
CA MET A 1 -5.50 -46.53 -14.00
C MET A 1 -5.41 -45.37 -13.02
N PRO A 2 -4.24 -44.73 -12.84
CA PRO A 2 -4.11 -43.58 -11.96
C PRO A 2 -5.01 -42.43 -12.43
N LEU A 3 -5.57 -41.68 -11.49
CA LEU A 3 -6.51 -40.58 -11.73
C LEU A 3 -5.71 -39.32 -12.08
N GLY A 4 -5.90 -38.79 -13.29
CA GLY A 4 -5.43 -37.46 -13.68
C GLY A 4 -6.36 -36.40 -13.12
N ILE A 5 -5.80 -35.45 -12.36
CA ILE A 5 -6.55 -34.31 -11.80
C ILE A 5 -5.84 -33.00 -12.15
N TYR A 6 -6.59 -31.90 -12.10
CA TYR A 6 -6.04 -30.55 -12.20
C TYR A 6 -6.16 -29.84 -10.86
N LEU A 7 -5.09 -29.18 -10.43
CA LEU A 7 -5.07 -28.31 -9.25
C LEU A 7 -5.10 -26.86 -9.73
N ASP A 8 -6.21 -26.17 -9.47
CA ASP A 8 -6.33 -24.75 -9.79
C ASP A 8 -5.86 -23.93 -8.57
N THR A 9 -4.69 -23.28 -8.69
CA THR A 9 -4.10 -22.48 -7.61
C THR A 9 -4.07 -21.00 -8.00
N PRO A 10 -3.88 -20.07 -7.05
CA PRO A 10 -3.68 -18.66 -7.38
C PRO A 10 -2.52 -18.38 -8.33
N GLN A 11 -1.55 -19.30 -8.42
CA GLN A 11 -0.39 -19.22 -9.34
C GLN A 11 -0.62 -19.93 -10.68
N GLY A 12 -1.83 -20.43 -10.93
CA GLY A 12 -2.22 -21.10 -12.16
C GLY A 12 -2.53 -22.59 -12.00
N ARG A 13 -3.03 -23.20 -13.09
CA ARG A 13 -3.48 -24.59 -13.11
C ARG A 13 -2.31 -25.56 -13.27
N LYS A 14 -2.23 -26.57 -12.41
CA LYS A 14 -1.17 -27.60 -12.44
C LYS A 14 -1.77 -29.01 -12.57
N PRO A 15 -1.30 -29.86 -13.51
CA PRO A 15 -1.72 -31.25 -13.58
C PRO A 15 -1.07 -32.08 -12.46
N ALA A 16 -1.81 -33.07 -11.97
CA ALA A 16 -1.36 -34.00 -10.95
C ALA A 16 -2.00 -35.38 -11.14
N THR A 17 -1.38 -36.41 -10.57
CA THR A 17 -1.85 -37.79 -10.71
C THR A 17 -1.96 -38.45 -9.35
N LEU A 18 -3.10 -39.08 -9.07
CA LEU A 18 -3.35 -39.86 -7.86
C LEU A 18 -3.47 -41.36 -8.18
N PRO A 19 -3.05 -42.26 -7.29
CA PRO A 19 -3.43 -43.66 -7.38
C PRO A 19 -4.94 -43.83 -7.39
N THR A 20 -5.46 -44.92 -7.99
CA THR A 20 -6.90 -45.21 -8.02
C THR A 20 -7.48 -45.45 -6.61
N HIS A 21 -6.66 -45.99 -5.71
CA HIS A 21 -6.95 -46.10 -4.28
C HIS A 21 -5.89 -45.29 -3.53
N PHE A 22 -6.32 -44.20 -2.90
CA PHE A 22 -5.43 -43.29 -2.19
C PHE A 22 -5.98 -42.96 -0.80
N SER A 23 -5.08 -42.83 0.16
CA SER A 23 -5.35 -42.35 1.52
C SER A 23 -5.33 -40.82 1.58
N LEU A 24 -5.79 -40.27 2.70
CA LEU A 24 -5.59 -38.85 2.99
C LEU A 24 -4.10 -38.46 2.95
N ARG A 25 -3.22 -39.34 3.44
CA ARG A 25 -1.77 -39.12 3.44
C ARG A 25 -1.19 -39.04 2.04
N ASP A 26 -1.65 -39.88 1.12
CA ASP A 26 -1.21 -39.86 -0.28
C ASP A 26 -1.63 -38.54 -0.95
N PHE A 27 -2.87 -38.09 -0.68
CA PHE A 27 -3.39 -36.82 -1.14
C PHE A 27 -2.59 -35.64 -0.58
N GLN A 28 -2.36 -35.60 0.72
CA GLN A 28 -1.55 -34.57 1.38
C GLN A 28 -0.10 -34.55 0.85
N SER A 29 0.51 -35.71 0.63
CA SER A 29 1.86 -35.80 0.05
C SER A 29 1.92 -35.23 -1.36
N LEU A 30 0.91 -35.52 -2.20
CA LEU A 30 0.82 -34.98 -3.55
C LEU A 30 0.72 -33.45 -3.53
N ILE A 31 -0.18 -32.90 -2.71
CA ILE A 31 -0.34 -31.45 -2.59
C ILE A 31 0.92 -30.82 -2.01
N GLY A 32 1.52 -31.43 -0.99
CA GLY A 32 2.82 -31.09 -0.41
C GLY A 32 3.88 -30.83 -1.47
N LYS A 33 3.99 -31.74 -2.43
CA LYS A 33 4.96 -31.66 -3.53
C LYS A 33 4.61 -30.62 -4.60
N LYS A 34 3.32 -30.31 -4.81
CA LYS A 34 2.86 -29.47 -5.95
C LYS A 34 2.57 -28.03 -5.59
N VAL A 35 2.12 -27.78 -4.36
CA VAL A 35 1.54 -26.51 -3.92
C VAL A 35 2.10 -26.04 -2.57
N GLY A 36 2.79 -26.90 -1.82
CA GLY A 36 3.33 -26.58 -0.49
C GLY A 36 2.48 -27.22 0.62
N ASN A 37 2.56 -26.70 1.85
CA ASN A 37 1.93 -27.34 3.02
C ASN A 37 0.42 -27.59 2.79
N PRO A 38 -0.04 -28.86 2.69
CA PRO A 38 -1.43 -29.17 2.37
C PRO A 38 -2.43 -28.73 3.45
N GLU A 39 -1.95 -28.42 4.65
CA GLU A 39 -2.80 -27.92 5.70
C GLU A 39 -3.26 -26.49 5.43
N HIS A 40 -2.50 -25.67 4.70
CA HIS A 40 -2.78 -24.24 4.55
C HIS A 40 -3.92 -23.91 3.55
N TYR A 41 -4.55 -24.92 2.95
CA TYR A 41 -5.52 -24.72 1.88
C TYR A 41 -6.84 -25.43 2.17
N ASN A 42 -7.91 -24.85 1.61
CA ASN A 42 -9.16 -25.55 1.34
C ASN A 42 -9.14 -26.06 -0.09
N TYR A 43 -9.68 -27.26 -0.27
CA TYR A 43 -9.79 -27.92 -1.56
C TYR A 43 -11.27 -28.02 -1.85
N SER A 44 -11.70 -27.55 -3.00
CA SER A 44 -13.11 -27.65 -3.37
C SER A 44 -13.31 -28.25 -4.75
N LEU A 45 -14.42 -28.98 -4.89
CA LEU A 45 -14.90 -29.51 -6.16
C LEU A 45 -16.38 -29.17 -6.28
N GLY A 46 -16.75 -28.35 -7.26
CA GLY A 46 -18.15 -27.95 -7.46
C GLY A 46 -18.79 -27.28 -6.24
N GLY A 47 -18.01 -26.52 -5.45
CA GLY A 47 -18.48 -25.86 -4.23
C GLY A 47 -18.42 -26.71 -2.95
N VAL A 48 -18.11 -28.01 -3.04
CA VAL A 48 -17.95 -28.88 -1.87
C VAL A 48 -16.51 -28.81 -1.36
N ILE A 49 -16.32 -28.46 -0.09
CA ILE A 49 -14.98 -28.37 0.55
C ILE A 49 -14.57 -29.75 1.11
N PHE A 50 -13.40 -30.23 0.69
CA PHE A 50 -12.79 -31.43 1.25
C PHE A 50 -12.10 -31.13 2.57
N ARG A 51 -12.45 -31.90 3.60
CA ARG A 51 -11.87 -31.77 4.95
C ARG A 51 -10.60 -32.61 5.04
N THR A 52 -9.50 -32.09 4.55
CA THR A 52 -8.19 -32.79 4.50
C THR A 52 -7.45 -32.88 5.83
N TRP A 53 -8.10 -32.53 6.94
CA TRP A 53 -7.61 -32.66 8.32
C TRP A 53 -8.41 -33.68 9.14
N ASN A 54 -9.47 -34.25 8.57
CA ASN A 54 -10.30 -35.26 9.21
C ASN A 54 -10.39 -36.47 8.26
N GLU A 55 -9.73 -37.56 8.63
CA GLU A 55 -9.61 -38.75 7.77
C GLU A 55 -10.96 -39.40 7.48
N GLU A 56 -11.87 -39.42 8.45
CA GLU A 56 -13.21 -39.98 8.27
C GLU A 56 -14.05 -39.15 7.29
N ALA A 57 -14.04 -37.82 7.45
CA ALA A 57 -14.71 -36.91 6.53
C ALA A 57 -14.10 -36.96 5.12
N PHE A 58 -12.77 -36.98 5.03
CA PHE A 58 -12.07 -37.13 3.76
C PHE A 58 -12.44 -38.45 3.07
N ASN A 59 -12.48 -39.56 3.81
CA ASN A 59 -12.85 -40.87 3.26
C ASN A 59 -14.29 -40.90 2.74
N ARG A 60 -15.22 -40.16 3.35
CA ARG A 60 -16.58 -39.96 2.81
C ARG A 60 -16.60 -39.13 1.53
N GLN A 61 -15.68 -38.17 1.40
CA GLN A 61 -15.65 -37.22 0.28
C GLN A 61 -14.78 -37.68 -0.90
N ARG A 62 -13.76 -38.52 -0.68
CA ARG A 62 -12.75 -38.87 -1.69
C ARG A 62 -13.32 -39.53 -2.94
N SER A 63 -14.47 -40.19 -2.84
CA SER A 63 -15.18 -40.79 -3.98
C SER A 63 -15.62 -39.76 -5.03
N ALA A 64 -15.71 -38.48 -4.65
CA ALA A 64 -15.98 -37.38 -5.58
C ALA A 64 -14.77 -37.04 -6.47
N ILE A 65 -13.55 -37.45 -6.09
CA ILE A 65 -12.33 -37.23 -6.88
C ILE A 65 -12.22 -38.36 -7.91
N ARG A 66 -12.56 -38.03 -9.16
CA ARG A 66 -12.49 -38.93 -10.32
C ARG A 66 -11.57 -38.38 -11.40
N ASP A 67 -11.30 -39.19 -12.41
CA ASP A 67 -10.42 -38.77 -13.51
C ASP A 67 -10.94 -37.51 -14.21
N GLY A 68 -10.05 -36.59 -14.55
CA GLY A 68 -10.34 -35.32 -15.23
C GLY A 68 -10.89 -34.19 -14.34
N VAL A 69 -11.07 -34.39 -13.03
CA VAL A 69 -11.62 -33.32 -12.16
C VAL A 69 -10.62 -32.19 -11.90
N THR A 70 -11.14 -30.98 -11.73
CA THR A 70 -10.36 -29.82 -11.28
C THR A 70 -10.68 -29.53 -9.82
N LEU A 71 -9.68 -29.62 -8.96
CA LEU A 71 -9.75 -29.20 -7.56
C LEU A 71 -9.33 -27.73 -7.47
N ILE A 72 -10.22 -26.89 -6.96
CA ILE A 72 -9.94 -25.48 -6.71
C ILE A 72 -9.30 -25.37 -5.34
N ILE A 73 -8.07 -24.86 -5.30
CA ILE A 73 -7.29 -24.67 -4.08
C ILE A 73 -7.41 -23.21 -3.67
N GLN A 74 -8.02 -22.97 -2.51
CA GLN A 74 -8.27 -21.64 -1.97
C GLN A 74 -7.69 -21.53 -0.56
N TYR A 75 -7.33 -20.32 -0.15
CA TYR A 75 -7.01 -20.09 1.27
C TYR A 75 -8.29 -20.25 2.10
N PRO A 76 -8.25 -20.97 3.23
CA PRO A 76 -9.43 -21.15 4.05
C PRO A 76 -9.90 -19.81 4.63
N PRO A 77 -11.23 -19.58 4.73
CA PRO A 77 -11.74 -18.51 5.59
C PRO A 77 -11.39 -18.82 7.05
N ILE A 78 -11.13 -17.76 7.83
CA ILE A 78 -10.90 -17.88 9.28
C ILE A 78 -12.19 -18.38 9.92
N ILE A 79 -12.12 -19.49 10.67
CA ILE A 79 -13.29 -20.05 11.38
C ILE A 79 -13.52 -19.19 12.63
N SER A 80 -14.65 -18.50 12.72
CA SER A 80 -15.05 -17.76 13.91
C SER A 80 -15.55 -18.71 14.99
N GLU A 81 -15.35 -18.36 16.27
CA GLU A 81 -15.63 -19.18 17.46
C GLU A 81 -17.08 -19.70 17.61
N LYS A 82 -18.00 -19.38 16.69
CA LYS A 82 -19.43 -19.69 16.83
C LYS A 82 -20.07 -20.56 15.75
N SER A 83 -19.36 -20.96 14.70
CA SER A 83 -19.85 -22.06 13.85
C SER A 83 -19.27 -23.37 14.34
N SER A 84 -20.09 -24.13 15.06
CA SER A 84 -19.88 -25.53 15.41
C SER A 84 -19.42 -26.34 14.19
N GLU A 85 -18.15 -26.76 14.18
CA GLU A 85 -17.62 -28.05 13.71
C GLU A 85 -16.08 -27.99 13.62
N ASP A 86 -15.41 -28.42 14.70
CA ASP A 86 -14.05 -29.01 14.79
C ASP A 86 -13.06 -28.76 13.64
N GLY A 87 -12.56 -27.52 13.52
CA GLY A 87 -11.29 -27.23 12.85
C GLY A 87 -10.09 -27.51 13.79
N PRO A 88 -8.92 -27.94 13.28
CA PRO A 88 -7.73 -28.15 14.10
C PRO A 88 -7.30 -26.85 14.80
N ALA A 89 -6.75 -26.94 16.02
CA ALA A 89 -6.49 -25.80 16.91
C ALA A 89 -5.66 -24.66 16.30
N TRP A 90 -4.78 -24.95 15.34
CA TRP A 90 -4.00 -23.91 14.64
C TRP A 90 -4.81 -23.12 13.60
N ARG A 91 -6.04 -23.56 13.27
CA ARG A 91 -7.04 -22.81 12.48
C ARG A 91 -8.02 -22.01 13.34
N GLN A 92 -8.04 -22.23 14.65
CA GLN A 92 -8.79 -21.39 15.59
C GLN A 92 -7.99 -20.08 15.74
N ALA A 93 -8.63 -18.95 15.45
CA ALA A 93 -8.01 -17.66 15.67
C ALA A 93 -7.92 -17.40 17.18
N SER A 94 -6.73 -17.60 17.77
CA SER A 94 -6.39 -16.93 19.01
C SER A 94 -6.11 -15.45 18.72
N VAL A 95 -6.34 -14.57 19.70
CA VAL A 95 -6.07 -13.14 19.58
C VAL A 95 -4.61 -12.92 19.14
N GLY A 96 -4.43 -12.60 17.86
CA GLY A 96 -3.15 -12.58 17.17
C GLY A 96 -3.36 -12.53 15.65
N LEU A 97 -2.59 -11.68 14.97
CA LEU A 97 -2.75 -11.39 13.54
C LEU A 97 -2.66 -12.67 12.67
N CYS A 98 -3.70 -12.97 11.90
CA CYS A 98 -3.64 -13.86 10.73
C CYS A 98 -3.83 -13.02 9.47
N LEU A 99 -2.89 -13.11 8.53
CA LEU A 99 -2.96 -12.44 7.21
C LEU A 99 -2.69 -13.47 6.12
N ASP A 100 -3.56 -13.55 5.11
CA ASP A 100 -3.47 -14.43 3.94
C ASP A 100 -3.09 -15.89 4.22
N GLY A 101 -3.69 -16.48 5.25
CA GLY A 101 -3.43 -17.88 5.64
C GLY A 101 -2.09 -18.11 6.33
N VAL A 102 -1.36 -17.04 6.72
CA VAL A 102 -0.14 -17.12 7.52
C VAL A 102 -0.43 -16.65 8.94
N CYS A 103 -0.29 -17.58 9.89
CA CYS A 103 -0.31 -17.29 11.31
C CYS A 103 0.96 -16.47 11.66
N LEU A 104 0.82 -15.22 12.11
CA LEU A 104 1.92 -14.46 12.72
C LEU A 104 2.13 -14.94 14.16
N ASN A 105 2.47 -16.22 14.27
CA ASN A 105 2.88 -16.85 15.52
C ASN A 105 4.18 -16.18 16.00
N ALA A 106 4.40 -16.11 17.31
CA ALA A 106 5.58 -15.52 17.95
C ALA A 106 6.93 -16.15 17.52
N LYS A 107 6.88 -17.21 16.72
CA LYS A 107 8.01 -17.93 16.12
C LYS A 107 8.39 -17.45 14.71
N CYS A 108 7.71 -16.45 14.15
CA CYS A 108 8.06 -15.86 12.86
C CYS A 108 9.21 -14.85 13.03
N LYS A 109 10.26 -14.93 12.20
CA LYS A 109 11.39 -13.97 12.19
C LYS A 109 10.95 -12.50 12.04
N ALA A 110 9.81 -12.23 11.41
CA ALA A 110 9.24 -10.87 11.31
C ALA A 110 8.74 -10.34 12.67
N PHE A 111 8.25 -11.24 13.54
CA PHE A 111 7.86 -10.92 14.92
C PHE A 111 9.09 -10.65 15.80
N GLU A 112 10.16 -11.45 15.67
CA GLU A 112 11.43 -11.21 16.37
C GLU A 112 12.04 -9.83 16.03
N ASN A 113 11.93 -9.40 14.78
CA ASN A 113 12.45 -8.12 14.31
C ASN A 113 11.49 -6.94 14.47
N LYS A 114 10.24 -7.18 14.91
CA LYS A 114 9.18 -6.15 15.05
C LYS A 114 8.96 -5.32 13.79
N GLU A 115 9.11 -5.94 12.61
CA GLU A 115 8.96 -5.32 11.30
C GLU A 115 7.99 -6.14 10.44
N LEU A 116 7.02 -5.47 9.82
CA LEU A 116 6.07 -6.08 8.88
C LEU A 116 6.07 -5.33 7.55
N LYS A 117 6.00 -6.08 6.45
CA LYS A 117 5.82 -5.57 5.08
C LYS A 117 4.55 -6.15 4.48
N PHE A 118 3.69 -5.29 3.95
CA PHE A 118 2.42 -5.66 3.33
C PHE A 118 2.37 -5.19 1.87
N ASP A 119 1.90 -6.04 0.96
CA ASP A 119 1.71 -5.71 -0.45
C ASP A 119 0.35 -6.22 -0.95
N SER A 120 -0.53 -5.30 -1.34
CA SER A 120 -1.89 -5.61 -1.84
C SER A 120 -2.00 -5.72 -3.36
N ASN A 121 -0.90 -5.67 -4.12
CA ASN A 121 -0.92 -5.66 -5.59
C ASN A 121 -1.41 -6.96 -6.27
N SER A 122 -2.16 -7.84 -5.59
CA SER A 122 -2.73 -9.03 -6.21
C SER A 122 -3.89 -8.66 -7.14
N ILE A 123 -3.94 -9.30 -8.33
CA ILE A 123 -4.77 -8.97 -9.51
C ILE A 123 -6.30 -9.12 -9.29
N TYR A 124 -6.77 -9.38 -8.07
CA TYR A 124 -8.18 -9.35 -7.73
C TYR A 124 -8.43 -8.30 -6.64
N PRO A 125 -9.28 -7.27 -6.90
CA PRO A 125 -9.65 -6.30 -5.90
C PRO A 125 -10.63 -6.99 -4.95
N ARG A 126 -10.11 -7.62 -3.90
CA ARG A 126 -10.91 -7.88 -2.72
C ARG A 126 -10.41 -6.92 -1.67
N TYR A 127 -11.27 -5.95 -1.37
CA TYR A 127 -11.29 -5.20 -0.13
C TYR A 127 -10.60 -5.99 1.00
N LEU A 128 -9.76 -5.32 1.79
CA LEU A 128 -9.47 -5.78 3.14
C LEU A 128 -10.78 -5.70 3.95
N SER A 129 -11.72 -6.63 3.71
CA SER A 129 -12.92 -6.76 4.51
C SER A 129 -12.54 -7.50 5.78
N PHE A 130 -12.27 -6.76 6.85
CA PHE A 130 -12.38 -7.31 8.19
C PHE A 130 -13.87 -7.60 8.43
N ASP A 131 -14.35 -8.81 8.13
CA ASP A 131 -15.73 -9.26 8.37
C ASP A 131 -16.03 -9.51 9.87
N ILE A 132 -15.29 -8.84 10.75
CA ILE A 132 -15.41 -8.95 12.20
C ILE A 132 -15.69 -7.54 12.71
N SER A 133 -16.66 -7.37 13.62
CA SER A 133 -16.72 -6.19 14.49
C SER A 133 -15.31 -5.85 14.94
N PRO A 134 -14.86 -4.58 14.80
CA PRO A 134 -13.44 -4.23 14.82
C PRO A 134 -12.76 -4.91 15.99
N PRO A 135 -11.89 -5.91 15.76
CA PRO A 135 -11.20 -6.55 16.87
C PRO A 135 -10.39 -5.47 17.56
N ILE A 136 -10.70 -5.22 18.83
CA ILE A 136 -9.99 -4.25 19.66
C ILE A 136 -8.57 -4.81 19.82
N PHE A 137 -7.63 -4.31 19.02
CA PHE A 137 -6.21 -4.66 19.16
C PHE A 137 -5.67 -3.91 20.37
N ILE A 138 -5.70 -4.55 21.54
CA ILE A 138 -5.36 -3.86 22.80
C ILE A 138 -3.85 -3.54 22.92
N SER A 139 -2.96 -4.20 22.17
CA SER A 139 -1.56 -3.75 22.02
C SER A 139 -0.82 -4.50 20.91
N SER A 140 -0.24 -3.78 19.96
CA SER A 140 0.75 -4.33 19.03
C SER A 140 2.15 -3.93 19.51
N THR A 141 3.09 -4.88 19.56
CA THR A 141 4.52 -4.59 19.84
C THR A 141 5.29 -4.17 18.60
N LEU A 142 4.60 -4.03 17.46
CA LEU A 142 5.19 -3.67 16.18
C LEU A 142 5.74 -2.24 16.24
N LEU A 143 7.02 -2.08 15.88
CA LEU A 143 7.68 -0.77 15.86
C LEU A 143 7.78 -0.19 14.45
N LYS A 144 7.82 -1.05 13.43
CA LYS A 144 8.02 -0.65 12.03
C LYS A 144 7.01 -1.34 11.11
N LEU A 145 6.39 -0.56 10.23
CA LEU A 145 5.39 -1.03 9.30
C LEU A 145 5.62 -0.42 7.91
N HIS A 146 5.75 -1.27 6.90
CA HIS A 146 5.80 -0.89 5.49
C HIS A 146 4.58 -1.46 4.77
N VAL A 147 3.84 -0.61 4.08
CA VAL A 147 2.53 -0.95 3.52
C VAL A 147 2.46 -0.45 2.08
N ASN A 148 2.15 -1.35 1.15
CA ASN A 148 1.77 -1.03 -0.21
C ASN A 148 0.28 -1.32 -0.39
N VAL A 149 -0.52 -0.25 -0.41
CA VAL A 149 -1.99 -0.32 -0.48
C VAL A 149 -2.51 0.24 -1.79
N THR A 150 -3.41 -0.50 -2.43
CA THR A 150 -4.07 -0.02 -3.64
C THR A 150 -4.97 1.18 -3.33
N HIS A 151 -5.67 1.16 -2.19
CA HIS A 151 -6.56 2.23 -1.74
C HIS A 151 -6.16 2.80 -0.39
N PHE A 152 -6.26 4.13 -0.24
CA PHE A 152 -5.94 4.81 1.01
C PHE A 152 -6.85 4.42 2.18
N TYR A 153 -8.08 3.99 1.91
CA TYR A 153 -8.99 3.49 2.96
C TYR A 153 -8.44 2.25 3.66
N ASP A 154 -7.76 1.36 2.94
CA ASP A 154 -7.15 0.17 3.52
C ASP A 154 -6.12 0.55 4.60
N LEU A 155 -5.40 1.66 4.38
CA LEU A 155 -4.50 2.23 5.38
C LEU A 155 -5.27 2.73 6.61
N ILE A 156 -6.35 3.50 6.43
CA ILE A 156 -7.12 4.03 7.56
C ILE A 156 -7.69 2.87 8.41
N TYR A 157 -8.25 1.85 7.76
CA TYR A 157 -8.72 0.64 8.44
C TYR A 157 -7.60 -0.11 9.17
N LEU A 158 -6.40 -0.16 8.58
CA LEU A 158 -5.24 -0.77 9.21
C LEU A 158 -4.79 0.00 10.45
N LEU A 159 -4.83 1.33 10.43
CA LEU A 159 -4.31 2.16 11.51
C LEU A 159 -5.30 2.43 12.66
N ASP A 160 -6.59 2.12 12.48
CA ASP A 160 -7.67 2.40 13.44
C ASP A 160 -7.51 1.68 14.80
N GLY A 161 -6.75 2.29 15.72
CA GLY A 161 -6.53 1.83 17.10
C GLY A 161 -5.55 0.67 17.28
N ARG A 162 -4.87 0.22 16.22
CA ARG A 162 -4.18 -1.10 16.22
C ARG A 162 -2.69 -1.07 16.54
N PHE A 163 -2.05 0.09 16.43
CA PHE A 163 -0.59 0.22 16.34
C PHE A 163 -0.02 1.30 17.27
N ASN A 164 -0.42 1.29 18.55
CA ASN A 164 0.00 2.31 19.51
C ASN A 164 1.51 2.38 19.78
N GLN A 165 2.28 1.28 19.61
CA GLN A 165 3.75 1.27 19.75
C GLN A 165 4.50 1.59 18.46
N LEU A 166 3.81 1.82 17.35
CA LEU A 166 4.45 2.04 16.05
C LEU A 166 5.27 3.31 16.06
N GLN A 167 6.53 3.19 15.66
CA GLN A 167 7.49 4.30 15.60
C GLN A 167 7.77 4.73 14.16
N LEU A 168 7.64 3.81 13.21
CA LEU A 168 7.92 4.06 11.79
C LEU A 168 6.81 3.47 10.91
N LEU A 169 6.28 4.30 10.03
CA LEU A 169 5.26 3.91 9.06
C LEU A 169 5.67 4.37 7.66
N HIS A 170 5.77 3.43 6.72
CA HIS A 170 6.02 3.70 5.31
C HIS A 170 4.81 3.24 4.52
N VAL A 171 4.24 4.14 3.72
CA VAL A 171 3.07 3.87 2.90
C VAL A 171 3.38 4.22 1.47
N THR A 172 3.13 3.26 0.58
CA THR A 172 3.04 3.48 -0.86
C THR A 172 1.60 3.19 -1.28
N THR A 173 0.98 4.13 -1.99
CA THR A 173 -0.37 3.92 -2.54
C THR A 173 -0.51 4.48 -3.94
N PHE A 174 -1.21 3.74 -4.80
CA PHE A 174 -1.34 4.06 -6.22
C PHE A 174 -2.42 5.12 -6.50
N SER A 175 -3.51 5.14 -5.74
CA SER A 175 -4.59 6.12 -5.93
C SER A 175 -5.50 6.21 -4.71
N ILE A 176 -5.86 7.44 -4.33
CA ILE A 176 -7.04 7.68 -3.49
C ILE A 176 -8.27 7.76 -4.41
N GLN A 177 -9.29 6.94 -4.18
CA GLN A 177 -10.53 6.91 -4.98
C GLN A 177 -11.78 7.00 -4.10
N ARG A 178 -12.92 7.33 -4.71
CA ARG A 178 -14.17 7.86 -4.12
C ARG A 178 -15.03 6.92 -3.26
N SER A 179 -14.51 5.80 -2.78
CA SER A 179 -15.33 4.85 -2.02
C SER A 179 -15.57 5.33 -0.58
N SER A 180 -16.74 5.94 -0.35
CA SER A 180 -17.32 6.30 0.96
C SER A 180 -16.36 6.93 1.98
N LEU A 181 -16.47 8.25 2.16
CA LEU A 181 -15.94 9.03 3.28
C LEU A 181 -16.49 8.51 4.63
N ARG A 182 -16.13 7.29 5.04
CA ARG A 182 -16.15 6.94 6.46
C ARG A 182 -14.99 7.68 7.09
N THR A 183 -15.40 8.57 7.96
CA THR A 183 -14.66 9.71 8.47
C THR A 183 -13.37 9.27 9.16
N ILE A 184 -12.24 9.88 8.77
CA ILE A 184 -10.99 9.86 9.57
C ILE A 184 -11.25 10.22 11.03
N ASN A 185 -12.37 10.89 11.32
CA ASN A 185 -12.78 11.33 12.66
C ASN A 185 -12.60 10.26 13.75
N ASN A 186 -12.79 8.98 13.43
CA ASN A 186 -12.71 7.89 14.41
C ASN A 186 -11.31 7.28 14.62
N MET A 187 -10.32 7.62 13.79
CA MET A 187 -8.99 6.99 13.86
C MET A 187 -8.23 7.42 15.12
N GLU A 188 -7.87 6.49 16.00
CA GLU A 188 -7.06 6.85 17.17
C GLU A 188 -5.71 7.47 16.81
N ASN A 189 -5.19 8.32 17.70
CA ASN A 189 -3.87 8.93 17.52
C ASN A 189 -2.78 7.85 17.47
N LEU A 190 -1.68 8.14 16.76
CA LEU A 190 -0.47 7.30 16.73
C LEU A 190 0.60 7.94 17.63
N PRO A 191 0.50 7.82 18.97
CA PRO A 191 1.28 8.63 19.90
C PRO A 191 2.78 8.37 19.83
N ASN A 192 3.20 7.17 19.42
CA ASN A 192 4.62 6.81 19.37
C ASN A 192 5.25 6.96 17.98
N LEU A 193 4.46 7.35 16.97
CA LEU A 193 4.96 7.47 15.60
C LEU A 193 5.93 8.64 15.49
N LYS A 194 7.18 8.33 15.15
CA LYS A 194 8.28 9.28 14.99
C LYS A 194 8.64 9.53 13.54
N TYR A 195 8.46 8.53 12.68
CA TYR A 195 8.78 8.60 11.26
C TYR A 195 7.59 8.18 10.39
N PHE A 196 7.27 9.00 9.40
CA PHE A 196 6.24 8.71 8.41
C PHE A 196 6.73 9.02 7.00
N LEU A 197 6.59 8.06 6.10
CA LEU A 197 6.79 8.23 4.66
C LEU A 197 5.50 7.90 3.93
N LEU A 198 5.06 8.81 3.07
CA LEU A 198 3.90 8.61 2.21
C LEU A 198 4.25 8.89 0.76
N TYR A 199 4.08 7.87 -0.10
CA TYR A 199 4.01 8.02 -1.54
C TYR A 199 2.57 7.86 -2.01
N CYS A 200 2.01 8.89 -2.66
CA CYS A 200 0.62 8.88 -3.07
C CYS A 200 0.32 9.74 -4.30
N LYS A 201 -0.53 9.24 -5.19
CA LYS A 201 -1.23 10.05 -6.20
C LYS A 201 -2.67 10.31 -5.75
N THR A 202 -3.10 11.56 -5.80
CA THR A 202 -4.39 11.99 -5.27
C THR A 202 -4.96 13.18 -6.06
N ASP A 203 -6.24 13.46 -5.90
CA ASP A 203 -6.81 14.75 -6.28
C ASP A 203 -6.77 15.75 -5.10
N THR A 204 -7.17 16.98 -5.37
CA THR A 204 -7.26 18.07 -4.39
C THR A 204 -8.15 17.75 -3.21
N VAL A 205 -9.33 17.16 -3.46
CA VAL A 205 -10.35 16.92 -2.44
C VAL A 205 -9.78 15.95 -1.40
N TYR A 206 -9.18 14.85 -1.84
CA TYR A 206 -8.60 13.88 -0.91
C TYR A 206 -7.31 14.36 -0.25
N TYR A 207 -6.54 15.22 -0.88
CA TYR A 207 -5.41 15.84 -0.19
C TYR A 207 -5.90 16.68 1.00
N ASP A 208 -6.91 17.53 0.77
CA ASP A 208 -7.44 18.44 1.79
C ASP A 208 -8.29 17.70 2.86
N GLU A 209 -9.07 16.68 2.46
CA GLU A 209 -10.01 15.97 3.36
C GLU A 209 -9.45 14.70 3.99
N LEU A 210 -8.39 14.09 3.42
CA LEU A 210 -7.85 12.82 3.93
C LEU A 210 -6.39 12.92 4.37
N ILE A 211 -5.51 13.39 3.49
CA ILE A 211 -4.07 13.41 3.78
C ILE A 211 -3.77 14.42 4.89
N LEU A 212 -4.25 15.66 4.77
CA LEU A 212 -3.99 16.70 5.78
C LEU A 212 -4.54 16.32 7.16
N PRO A 213 -5.80 15.86 7.32
CA PRO A 213 -6.31 15.44 8.63
C PRO A 213 -5.56 14.23 9.22
N LEU A 214 -5.14 13.27 8.39
CA LEU A 214 -4.30 12.16 8.86
C LEU A 214 -2.97 12.68 9.43
N LEU A 215 -2.30 13.56 8.68
CA LEU A 215 -1.04 14.18 9.08
C LEU A 215 -1.20 14.95 10.40
N HIS A 216 -2.28 15.72 10.56
CA HIS A 216 -2.55 16.48 11.80
C HIS A 216 -2.72 15.60 13.05
N ARG A 217 -3.07 14.31 12.90
CA ARG A 217 -3.16 13.36 14.02
C ARG A 217 -1.80 12.80 14.44
N MET A 218 -0.78 12.92 13.61
CA MET A 218 0.58 12.45 13.88
C MET A 218 1.38 13.49 14.67
N LEU A 219 0.85 13.93 15.82
CA LEU A 219 1.39 15.07 16.59
C LEU A 219 2.81 14.85 17.12
N ASN A 220 3.24 13.60 17.27
CA ASN A 220 4.55 13.24 17.81
C ASN A 220 5.62 12.97 16.74
N LEU A 221 5.29 13.21 15.48
CA LEU A 221 6.16 12.95 14.35
C LEU A 221 7.38 13.86 14.38
N GLU A 222 8.56 13.26 14.30
CA GLU A 222 9.84 13.96 14.24
C GLU A 222 10.34 14.08 12.80
N LYS A 223 10.02 13.08 11.96
CA LYS A 223 10.47 12.98 10.58
C LYS A 223 9.32 12.68 9.63
N LEU A 224 9.18 13.49 8.59
CA LEU A 224 8.14 13.34 7.56
C LEU A 224 8.77 13.35 6.17
N HIS A 225 8.44 12.34 5.38
CA HIS A 225 8.76 12.27 3.96
C HIS A 225 7.48 12.19 3.13
N LEU A 226 7.17 13.24 2.36
CA LEU A 226 6.00 13.26 1.48
C LEU A 226 6.37 13.23 0.01
N CYS A 227 5.87 12.23 -0.71
CA CYS A 227 5.97 12.13 -2.16
C CYS A 227 4.57 12.13 -2.77
N LEU A 228 4.12 13.30 -3.23
CA LEU A 228 2.71 13.51 -3.60
C LEU A 228 2.58 13.96 -5.06
N LYS A 229 1.64 13.34 -5.79
CA LYS A 229 1.13 13.86 -7.07
C LYS A 229 -0.33 14.29 -6.88
N ILE A 230 -0.59 15.59 -6.85
CA ILE A 230 -1.89 16.17 -6.54
C ILE A 230 -2.48 16.82 -7.80
N CYS A 231 -3.63 16.31 -8.25
CA CYS A 231 -4.25 16.72 -9.50
C CYS A 231 -5.52 17.56 -9.28
N GLY A 232 -5.79 18.53 -10.17
CA GLY A 232 -7.04 19.28 -10.19
C GLY A 232 -7.16 20.35 -9.11
N ARG A 233 -6.06 21.01 -8.71
CA ARG A 233 -6.12 22.11 -7.75
C ARG A 233 -6.59 23.40 -8.42
N LYS A 234 -7.10 24.33 -7.61
CA LYS A 234 -7.37 25.72 -8.03
C LYS A 234 -6.08 26.56 -8.05
N THR A 235 -5.14 26.26 -7.15
CA THR A 235 -3.84 26.92 -7.01
C THR A 235 -2.75 25.89 -6.77
N PHE A 236 -1.50 26.22 -7.11
CA PHE A 236 -0.36 25.38 -6.80
C PHE A 236 -0.15 25.24 -5.30
N ILE A 237 0.52 24.16 -4.91
CA ILE A 237 1.06 24.03 -3.54
C ILE A 237 2.40 24.75 -3.50
N HIS A 238 2.49 25.71 -2.59
CA HIS A 238 3.70 26.51 -2.34
C HIS A 238 4.05 26.50 -0.84
N GLY A 239 5.15 27.13 -0.47
CA GLY A 239 5.71 27.14 0.88
C GLY A 239 4.71 27.59 1.95
N ASN A 240 3.97 28.67 1.70
CA ASN A 240 2.93 29.11 2.65
C ASN A 240 1.84 28.05 2.89
N ASN A 241 1.43 27.27 1.87
CA ASN A 241 0.46 26.19 2.09
C ASN A 241 1.04 25.10 2.98
N LEU A 242 2.29 24.70 2.76
CA LEU A 242 2.95 23.67 3.57
C LEU A 242 3.21 24.16 5.00
N LYS A 243 3.55 25.45 5.17
CA LYS A 243 3.72 26.08 6.48
C LYS A 243 2.42 26.04 7.29
N ILE A 244 1.34 26.56 6.70
CA ILE A 244 0.02 26.62 7.34
C ILE A 244 -0.52 25.22 7.60
N ASN A 245 -0.51 24.33 6.61
CA ASN A 245 -1.22 23.07 6.68
C ASN A 245 -0.41 21.92 7.29
N ILE A 246 0.91 22.03 7.43
CA ILE A 246 1.75 20.94 7.96
C ILE A 246 2.61 21.45 9.09
N LEU A 247 3.51 22.39 8.83
CA LEU A 247 4.53 22.79 9.81
C LEU A 247 3.92 23.39 11.08
N ASN A 248 2.90 24.24 10.95
CA ASN A 248 2.23 24.86 12.10
C ASN A 248 1.51 23.84 13.01
N HIS A 249 1.15 22.67 12.48
CA HIS A 249 0.46 21.61 13.21
C HIS A 249 1.41 20.57 13.82
N MET A 250 2.62 20.43 13.28
CA MET A 250 3.57 19.39 13.67
C MET A 250 4.77 19.97 14.44
N GLN A 251 4.54 20.36 15.69
CA GLN A 251 5.54 21.06 16.51
C GLN A 251 6.82 20.26 16.80
N LYS A 252 6.76 18.93 16.74
CA LYS A 252 7.94 18.05 16.97
C LYS A 252 8.71 17.71 15.69
N LEU A 253 8.22 18.15 14.53
CA LEU A 253 8.81 17.83 13.24
C LEU A 253 10.13 18.58 13.08
N ASN A 254 11.24 17.86 13.21
CA ASN A 254 12.59 18.42 13.01
C ASN A 254 13.10 18.18 11.59
N GLN A 255 12.60 17.16 10.90
CA GLN A 255 13.01 16.84 9.53
C GLN A 255 11.78 16.71 8.63
N PHE A 256 11.61 17.69 7.74
CA PHE A 256 10.60 17.64 6.69
C PHE A 256 11.27 17.55 5.32
N THR A 257 11.05 16.44 4.64
CA THR A 257 11.49 16.19 3.27
C THR A 257 10.28 15.95 2.38
N PHE A 258 10.30 16.51 1.18
CA PHE A 258 9.17 16.31 0.27
C PHE A 258 9.56 16.34 -1.20
N ASN A 259 8.71 15.74 -2.00
CA ASN A 259 8.63 15.81 -3.45
C ASN A 259 7.16 15.90 -3.81
N ILE A 260 6.67 17.11 -4.08
CA ILE A 260 5.27 17.38 -4.33
C ILE A 260 5.12 17.95 -5.72
N ARG A 261 4.34 17.27 -6.55
CA ARG A 261 3.89 17.79 -7.83
C ARG A 261 2.41 18.10 -7.74
N SER A 262 2.06 19.37 -7.93
CA SER A 262 0.69 19.84 -7.97
C SER A 262 0.33 20.33 -9.37
N THR A 263 -0.90 20.11 -9.82
CA THR A 263 -1.36 20.62 -11.12
C THR A 263 -2.72 21.28 -11.03
N ILE A 264 -2.88 22.36 -11.79
CA ILE A 264 -4.08 23.19 -11.86
C ILE A 264 -4.67 23.19 -13.27
N ARG A 265 -5.96 23.53 -13.39
CA ARG A 265 -6.61 23.78 -14.69
C ARG A 265 -6.61 25.27 -15.01
N LEU A 266 -6.25 25.63 -16.24
CA LEU A 266 -6.17 27.00 -16.74
C LEU A 266 -7.49 27.42 -17.41
N HIS A 267 -8.60 27.40 -16.68
CA HIS A 267 -9.87 27.90 -17.24
C HIS A 267 -9.89 29.44 -17.23
N ASN A 268 -9.50 30.07 -18.35
CA ASN A 268 -9.58 31.53 -18.62
C ASN A 268 -8.99 32.47 -17.55
N LYS A 269 -8.07 31.98 -16.70
CA LYS A 269 -7.51 32.70 -15.53
C LYS A 269 -6.02 33.03 -15.70
N ILE A 270 -5.69 33.73 -16.79
CA ILE A 270 -4.30 34.13 -17.11
C ILE A 270 -3.75 35.17 -16.10
N SER A 271 -4.61 35.96 -15.46
CA SER A 271 -4.19 37.05 -14.55
C SER A 271 -3.73 36.62 -13.15
N LEU A 272 -3.74 35.31 -12.83
CA LEU A 272 -3.36 34.78 -11.51
C LEU A 272 -2.27 33.69 -11.59
N LEU A 273 -1.53 33.64 -12.70
CA LEU A 273 -0.43 32.70 -12.87
C LEU A 273 0.74 33.15 -12.00
N LEU A 274 1.23 32.25 -11.16
CA LEU A 274 2.41 32.47 -10.32
C LEU A 274 3.65 32.06 -11.10
N SER A 275 4.65 32.93 -11.14
CA SER A 275 5.95 32.56 -11.71
C SER A 275 6.67 31.55 -10.81
N ASN A 276 7.73 30.93 -11.35
CA ASN A 276 8.59 30.09 -10.52
C ASN A 276 9.24 30.89 -9.37
N GLU A 277 9.59 32.15 -9.61
CA GLU A 277 10.16 33.03 -8.58
C GLU A 277 9.17 33.32 -7.45
N ASP A 278 7.91 33.60 -7.80
CA ASP A 278 6.84 33.80 -6.80
C ASP A 278 6.69 32.58 -5.89
N ILE A 279 6.71 31.37 -6.46
CA ILE A 279 6.64 30.12 -5.69
C ILE A 279 7.91 29.91 -4.86
N GLN A 280 9.09 30.08 -5.45
CA GLN A 280 10.37 29.88 -4.78
C GLN A 280 10.52 30.80 -3.55
N ASN A 281 10.08 32.06 -3.67
CA ASN A 281 10.12 33.06 -2.59
C ASN A 281 9.28 32.65 -1.37
N THR A 282 8.27 31.79 -1.53
CA THR A 282 7.48 31.29 -0.40
C THR A 282 8.23 30.30 0.51
N PHE A 283 9.44 29.86 0.10
CA PHE A 283 10.27 28.93 0.86
C PHE A 283 11.43 29.60 1.62
N ASN A 284 11.54 30.93 1.61
CA ASN A 284 12.66 31.63 2.24
C ASN A 284 12.82 31.34 3.75
N ASP A 285 11.71 31.07 4.45
CA ASP A 285 11.70 30.73 5.88
C ASP A 285 11.84 29.22 6.17
N PHE A 286 11.95 28.36 5.15
CA PHE A 286 12.06 26.92 5.36
C PHE A 286 13.46 26.58 5.85
N GLN A 287 13.58 26.26 7.14
CA GLN A 287 14.85 25.89 7.77
C GLN A 287 15.39 24.53 7.30
N ASN A 288 14.56 23.71 6.65
CA ASN A 288 14.88 22.34 6.27
C ASN A 288 15.16 22.21 4.78
N ASN A 289 16.45 22.07 4.46
CA ASN A 289 17.02 21.83 3.12
C ASN A 289 16.79 22.95 2.10
N LYS A 290 17.70 23.05 1.11
CA LYS A 290 17.44 23.88 -0.07
C LYS A 290 16.21 23.32 -0.78
N ILE A 291 15.17 24.14 -0.94
CA ILE A 291 13.96 23.77 -1.70
C ILE A 291 14.12 24.26 -3.13
N ILE A 292 13.78 23.41 -4.09
CA ILE A 292 13.73 23.76 -5.51
C ILE A 292 12.27 23.74 -5.98
N SER A 293 11.87 24.76 -6.73
CA SER A 293 10.61 24.79 -7.48
C SER A 293 10.84 24.86 -8.99
N CYS A 294 9.95 24.19 -9.72
CA CYS A 294 9.78 24.32 -11.18
C CYS A 294 8.30 24.53 -11.47
N VAL A 295 7.96 25.60 -12.18
CA VAL A 295 6.59 25.96 -12.55
C VAL A 295 6.48 26.03 -14.06
N ASP A 296 5.47 25.37 -14.60
CA ASP A 296 5.23 25.27 -16.03
C ASP A 296 3.75 25.48 -16.35
N TYR A 297 3.50 26.09 -17.49
CA TYR A 297 2.17 26.34 -18.01
C TYR A 297 2.07 25.76 -19.41
N PHE A 298 1.18 24.78 -19.55
CA PHE A 298 0.89 24.04 -20.76
C PHE A 298 -0.42 24.60 -21.33
N SER A 299 -0.28 25.47 -22.32
CA SER A 299 -1.38 26.23 -22.91
C SER A 299 -2.31 25.34 -23.75
N GLU A 300 -1.76 24.42 -24.54
CA GLU A 300 -2.52 23.47 -25.36
C GLU A 300 -3.30 22.48 -24.50
N MET A 301 -2.74 22.14 -23.33
CA MET A 301 -3.39 21.23 -22.37
C MET A 301 -4.27 21.93 -21.34
N GLU A 302 -4.40 23.26 -21.42
CA GLU A 302 -5.07 24.11 -20.43
C GLU A 302 -4.68 23.75 -18.98
N ARG A 303 -3.38 23.53 -18.73
CA ARG A 303 -2.89 22.99 -17.46
C ARG A 303 -1.64 23.70 -16.96
N GLY A 304 -1.61 24.00 -15.66
CA GLY A 304 -0.38 24.38 -14.97
C GLY A 304 0.19 23.21 -14.16
N GLN A 305 1.51 23.12 -14.07
CA GLN A 305 2.23 22.21 -13.20
C GLN A 305 3.19 22.99 -12.30
N CYS A 306 3.27 22.60 -11.04
CA CYS A 306 4.28 23.07 -10.11
C CYS A 306 4.87 21.85 -9.41
N HIS A 307 6.19 21.68 -9.53
CA HIS A 307 6.96 20.64 -8.88
C HIS A 307 7.89 21.29 -7.86
N ILE A 308 7.69 20.97 -6.58
CA ILE A 308 8.53 21.41 -5.47
C ILE A 308 9.18 20.22 -4.77
N TYR A 309 10.45 20.31 -4.42
CA TYR A 309 11.13 19.24 -3.70
C TYR A 309 12.29 19.72 -2.82
N SER A 310 12.59 18.93 -1.79
CA SER A 310 13.77 19.11 -0.93
C SER A 310 15.03 18.57 -1.60
N TYR A 311 16.12 19.34 -1.56
CA TYR A 311 17.43 18.94 -2.05
C TYR A 311 18.31 18.35 -0.91
N PRO A 312 19.08 17.26 -1.15
CA PRO A 312 19.19 16.52 -2.40
C PRO A 312 17.94 15.71 -2.70
N TYR A 313 17.60 15.57 -3.98
CA TYR A 313 16.47 14.76 -4.43
C TYR A 313 16.72 13.28 -4.11
N GLN A 314 15.81 12.64 -3.36
CA GLN A 314 16.03 11.30 -2.78
C GLN A 314 15.29 10.17 -3.50
N LEU A 315 14.49 10.46 -4.53
CA LEU A 315 13.71 9.43 -5.22
C LEU A 315 14.47 8.81 -6.38
N ILE A 316 14.11 7.56 -6.68
CA ILE A 316 14.68 6.79 -7.78
C ILE A 316 14.11 7.17 -9.14
N TYR A 317 12.96 7.85 -9.17
CA TYR A 317 12.34 8.35 -10.39
C TYR A 317 12.23 9.86 -10.37
N TYR A 318 12.38 10.50 -11.53
CA TYR A 318 12.03 11.89 -11.75
C TYR A 318 11.18 11.98 -13.03
N HIS A 319 9.86 12.01 -12.85
CA HIS A 319 8.92 11.99 -13.96
C HIS A 319 8.31 13.34 -14.29
N GLN A 320 8.07 13.58 -15.58
CA GLN A 320 7.53 14.81 -16.15
C GLN A 320 8.42 16.02 -15.85
N ILE A 321 9.73 15.85 -16.09
CA ILE A 321 10.68 16.95 -16.18
C ILE A 321 10.25 17.85 -17.35
N THR A 322 10.34 19.15 -17.17
CA THR A 322 9.92 20.22 -18.10
C THR A 322 11.11 21.11 -18.43
N ASN A 323 10.93 22.06 -19.34
CA ASN A 323 11.97 23.00 -19.76
C ASN A 323 12.41 23.94 -18.63
N ASN A 324 11.56 24.20 -17.62
CA ASN A 324 11.93 25.00 -16.45
C ASN A 324 12.68 24.20 -15.36
N PHE A 325 13.13 22.99 -15.69
CA PHE A 325 13.96 22.19 -14.81
C PHE A 325 15.29 22.90 -14.52
N SER A 326 15.60 23.09 -13.24
CA SER A 326 16.79 23.82 -12.81
C SER A 326 18.11 23.06 -12.99
N GLY A 327 18.07 21.82 -13.48
CA GLY A 327 19.23 20.94 -13.53
C GLY A 327 19.71 20.49 -12.13
N GLY A 328 20.87 19.83 -12.10
CA GLY A 328 21.54 19.39 -10.87
C GLY A 328 21.99 17.93 -10.91
N ILE A 329 22.65 17.48 -9.84
CA ILE A 329 23.11 16.09 -9.70
C ILE A 329 22.09 15.29 -8.89
N PHE A 330 21.43 14.34 -9.56
CA PHE A 330 20.39 13.50 -8.98
C PHE A 330 20.93 12.10 -8.68
N LYS A 331 21.78 11.98 -7.65
CA LYS A 331 22.52 10.73 -7.31
C LYS A 331 21.66 9.48 -7.19
N TYR A 332 20.40 9.62 -6.76
CA TYR A 332 19.49 8.50 -6.52
C TYR A 332 18.58 8.19 -7.72
N VAL A 333 18.45 9.09 -8.68
CA VAL A 333 17.55 8.90 -9.83
C VAL A 333 18.13 7.84 -10.76
N ARG A 334 17.26 6.94 -11.20
CA ARG A 334 17.50 5.81 -12.10
C ARG A 334 16.52 5.80 -13.27
N GLU A 335 15.37 6.44 -13.09
CA GLU A 335 14.33 6.54 -14.11
C GLU A 335 13.93 8.01 -14.29
N ILE A 336 13.89 8.48 -15.53
CA ILE A 336 13.44 9.83 -15.87
C ILE A 336 12.35 9.77 -16.92
N SER A 337 11.41 10.70 -16.86
CA SER A 337 10.55 10.98 -18.01
C SER A 337 10.43 12.47 -18.25
N LEU A 338 10.47 12.83 -19.53
CA LEU A 338 10.37 14.19 -20.02
C LEU A 338 8.94 14.48 -20.47
N PHE A 339 8.50 15.70 -20.26
CA PHE A 339 7.19 16.17 -20.69
C PHE A 339 7.23 17.68 -20.89
N ASP A 340 6.99 18.13 -22.10
CA ASP A 340 6.87 19.55 -22.42
C ASP A 340 6.01 19.77 -23.67
N GLU A 341 5.44 20.96 -23.83
CA GLU A 341 4.76 21.39 -25.07
C GLU A 341 5.75 21.87 -26.13
N GLN A 342 6.98 22.23 -25.73
CA GLN A 342 8.05 22.61 -26.65
C GLN A 342 9.22 21.63 -26.60
N PRO A 343 10.00 21.50 -27.69
CA PRO A 343 11.24 20.72 -27.67
C PRO A 343 12.14 21.14 -26.51
N PHE A 344 12.85 20.17 -25.93
CA PHE A 344 13.85 20.42 -24.88
C PHE A 344 15.06 21.14 -25.49
N GLU A 345 15.30 22.39 -25.08
CA GLU A 345 16.32 23.27 -25.69
C GLU A 345 17.72 23.14 -25.07
N HIS A 346 17.89 22.35 -24.01
CA HIS A 346 19.18 22.17 -23.34
C HIS A 346 19.64 20.71 -23.30
N GLU A 347 20.94 20.48 -23.17
CA GLU A 347 21.51 19.15 -22.90
C GLU A 347 21.39 18.86 -21.40
N PHE A 348 20.30 18.19 -21.00
CA PHE A 348 19.92 18.12 -19.57
C PHE A 348 20.55 16.99 -18.76
N PHE A 349 21.08 15.94 -19.40
CA PHE A 349 21.44 14.72 -18.69
C PHE A 349 22.84 14.20 -19.07
N PHE A 350 23.76 14.26 -18.11
CA PHE A 350 24.96 13.44 -18.13
C PHE A 350 24.69 12.14 -17.39
N GLN A 351 24.85 11.00 -18.06
CA GLN A 351 24.84 9.71 -17.39
C GLN A 351 26.07 9.63 -16.49
N ILE A 352 25.85 9.61 -15.18
CA ILE A 352 26.92 9.37 -14.21
C ILE A 352 27.02 7.85 -14.04
N SER A 353 28.12 7.28 -14.56
CA SER A 353 28.45 5.84 -14.51
C SER A 353 28.79 5.36 -13.11
#